data_AF-A0A353H6V2-F1
#
_entry.id   AF-A0A353H6V2-F1
#
_cell.length_a   1.000
_cell.length_b   1.000
_cell.length_c   1.000
_cell.angle_alpha   90.00
_cell.angle_beta   90.00
_cell.angle_gamma   90.00
#
_symmetry.space_group_name_H-M   'P 1'
#
loop_
_entity.id
_entity.type
_entity.pdbx_description
1 polymer ?
#
loop_
_entity_poly.entity_id
_entity_poly.type
_entity_poly.pdbx_seq_one_letter_code
_entity_poly.pdbx_strand_id
1 'polypeptide(L)'
;MRTVNSGRIQDKLINRLDRQKRNRAFDRDRLFKFKLPEIHNKLSQALFMEKVIETDNPGAVSDALLTGLKKAQRSSEFDFNYFIAPVRNLVPRPNIYSLYITQYILEFLINDPNVIEVYGTDEEIYKIVEKIFSQASMKFEKEEREVVAQLAHNKSLVPGSRDYEIALEELMRKKVGEPQKVSSH
;
A
#
# COMPACT_ATOMS: atom_id res chain seq x y z
N MET A 1 -43.73 21.32 7.47
CA MET A 1 -43.01 20.84 6.26
C MET A 1 -41.75 20.11 6.71
N ARG A 2 -41.75 18.76 6.65
CA ARG A 2 -40.68 17.91 7.21
C ARG A 2 -39.63 17.56 6.13
N THR A 3 -38.38 17.93 6.40
CA THR A 3 -37.09 17.24 6.18
C THR A 3 -36.96 15.94 5.34
N VAL A 4 -37.69 15.75 4.23
CA VAL A 4 -37.50 14.55 3.37
C VAL A 4 -36.21 14.60 2.51
N ASN A 5 -35.64 15.79 2.29
CA ASN A 5 -34.44 15.95 1.44
C ASN A 5 -33.10 15.69 2.14
N SER A 6 -33.06 15.71 3.48
CA SER A 6 -31.80 15.51 4.22
C SER A 6 -31.29 14.07 4.12
N GLY A 7 -32.18 13.08 4.24
CA GLY A 7 -31.81 11.66 4.16
C GLY A 7 -31.28 11.26 2.79
N ARG A 8 -31.95 11.68 1.69
CA ARG A 8 -31.49 11.38 0.32
C ARG A 8 -30.14 12.00 -0.04
N ILE A 9 -29.82 13.18 0.51
CA ILE A 9 -28.52 13.82 0.32
C ILE A 9 -27.45 13.09 1.14
N GLN A 10 -27.76 12.73 2.39
CA GLN A 10 -26.87 11.93 3.25
C GLN A 10 -26.57 10.56 2.63
N ASP A 11 -27.58 9.82 2.17
CA ASP A 11 -27.41 8.52 1.52
C ASP A 11 -26.55 8.60 0.26
N LYS A 12 -26.74 9.65 -0.56
CA LYS A 12 -25.89 9.91 -1.73
C LYS A 12 -24.45 10.25 -1.34
N LEU A 13 -24.25 10.94 -0.23
CA LEU A 13 -22.92 11.27 0.29
C LEU A 13 -22.23 10.01 0.82
N ILE A 14 -22.93 9.22 1.62
CA ILE A 14 -22.47 7.94 2.18
C ILE A 14 -22.10 6.99 1.05
N ASN A 15 -22.97 6.79 0.06
CA ASN A 15 -22.69 5.92 -1.08
C ASN A 15 -21.47 6.38 -1.90
N ARG A 16 -21.25 7.70 -2.06
CA ARG A 16 -20.05 8.22 -2.72
C ARG A 16 -18.79 7.96 -1.90
N LEU A 17 -18.87 8.20 -0.59
CA LEU A 17 -17.75 7.96 0.33
C LEU A 17 -17.38 6.47 0.36
N ASP A 18 -18.36 5.58 0.41
CA ASP A 18 -18.14 4.14 0.39
C ASP A 18 -17.55 3.67 -0.93
N ARG A 19 -18.04 4.19 -2.06
CA ARG A 19 -17.43 3.93 -3.38
C ARG A 19 -15.99 4.41 -3.44
N GLN A 20 -15.71 5.61 -2.93
CA GLN A 20 -14.35 6.17 -2.91
C GLN A 20 -13.41 5.35 -2.02
N LYS A 21 -13.89 4.88 -0.86
CA LYS A 21 -13.14 4.00 0.03
C LYS A 21 -12.82 2.67 -0.64
N ARG A 22 -13.81 2.03 -1.26
CA ARG A 22 -13.63 0.75 -1.98
C ARG A 22 -12.64 0.88 -3.13
N ASN A 23 -12.74 1.95 -3.92
CA ASN A 23 -11.79 2.20 -5.00
C ASN A 23 -10.37 2.37 -4.46
N ARG A 24 -10.18 3.17 -3.40
CA ARG A 24 -8.85 3.34 -2.79
C ARG A 24 -8.29 2.04 -2.23
N ALA A 25 -9.12 1.21 -1.61
CA ALA A 25 -8.70 -0.11 -1.12
C ALA A 25 -8.28 -1.02 -2.29
N PHE A 26 -9.06 -1.03 -3.38
CA PHE A 26 -8.76 -1.80 -4.59
C PHE A 26 -7.46 -1.36 -5.27
N ASP A 27 -7.25 -0.05 -5.43
CA ASP A 27 -6.03 0.50 -6.03
C ASP A 27 -4.79 0.15 -5.19
N ARG A 28 -4.93 0.20 -3.85
CA ARG A 28 -3.86 -0.13 -2.90
C ARG A 28 -3.55 -1.63 -2.86
N ASP A 29 -4.56 -2.49 -2.91
CA ASP A 29 -4.37 -3.94 -2.98
C ASP A 29 -3.58 -4.32 -4.25
N ARG A 30 -3.93 -3.69 -5.38
CA ARG A 30 -3.19 -3.86 -6.64
C ARG A 30 -1.77 -3.32 -6.55
N LEU A 31 -1.55 -2.18 -5.90
CA LEU A 31 -0.20 -1.66 -5.68
C LEU A 31 0.69 -2.72 -5.00
N PHE A 32 0.24 -3.30 -3.88
CA PHE A 32 1.00 -4.37 -3.21
C PHE A 32 1.16 -5.61 -4.09
N LYS A 33 0.09 -6.05 -4.75
CA LYS A 33 0.10 -7.23 -5.64
C LYS A 33 1.20 -7.15 -6.70
N PHE A 34 1.45 -5.98 -7.27
CA PHE A 34 2.44 -5.80 -8.35
C PHE A 34 3.78 -5.21 -7.90
N LYS A 35 3.78 -4.35 -6.88
CA LYS A 35 4.97 -3.58 -6.49
C LYS A 35 5.60 -4.02 -5.18
N LEU A 36 5.08 -5.04 -4.49
CA LEU A 36 5.67 -5.50 -3.23
C LEU A 36 7.19 -5.76 -3.30
N PRO A 37 7.76 -6.45 -4.33
CA PRO A 37 9.21 -6.60 -4.45
C PRO A 37 9.95 -5.27 -4.58
N GLU A 38 9.41 -4.34 -5.38
CA GLU A 38 10.01 -3.02 -5.58
C GLU A 38 9.99 -2.19 -4.28
N ILE A 39 8.86 -2.21 -3.57
CA ILE A 39 8.69 -1.55 -2.27
C ILE A 39 9.65 -2.16 -1.25
N HIS A 40 9.67 -3.49 -1.12
CA HIS A 40 10.54 -4.20 -0.19
C HIS A 40 12.01 -3.84 -0.41
N ASN A 41 12.52 -4.02 -1.63
CA ASN A 41 13.93 -3.77 -1.92
C ASN A 41 14.32 -2.31 -1.67
N LYS A 42 13.52 -1.35 -2.15
CA LYS A 42 13.80 0.08 -1.97
C LYS A 42 13.69 0.51 -0.51
N LEU A 43 12.73 -0.04 0.22
CA LEU A 43 12.54 0.28 1.62
C LEU A 43 13.68 -0.25 2.47
N SER A 44 14.08 -1.51 2.31
CA SER A 44 15.26 -2.07 2.99
C SER A 44 16.49 -1.20 2.73
N GLN A 45 16.76 -0.86 1.47
CA GLN A 45 17.88 0.02 1.10
C GLN A 45 17.79 1.40 1.77
N ALA A 46 16.62 2.04 1.74
CA ALA A 46 16.43 3.36 2.32
C ALA A 46 16.66 3.37 3.84
N LEU A 47 16.16 2.36 4.56
CA LEU A 47 16.34 2.26 6.01
C LEU A 47 17.81 2.13 6.41
N PHE A 48 18.62 1.42 5.63
CA PHE A 48 20.07 1.33 5.88
C PHE A 48 20.83 2.59 5.45
N MET A 49 20.53 3.13 4.26
CA MET A 49 21.23 4.30 3.72
C MET A 49 20.98 5.56 4.54
N GLU A 50 19.75 5.76 5.00
CA GLU A 50 19.36 6.89 5.85
C GLU A 50 19.70 6.63 7.34
N LYS A 51 20.37 5.51 7.65
CA LYS A 51 20.78 5.08 8.99
C LYS A 51 19.63 5.02 10.01
N VAL A 52 18.43 4.66 9.55
CA VAL A 52 17.30 4.38 10.44
C VAL A 52 17.51 3.07 11.18
N ILE A 53 18.12 2.07 10.55
CA ILE A 53 18.39 0.78 11.17
C ILE A 53 19.89 0.48 11.07
N GLU A 54 20.48 0.16 12.22
CA GLU A 54 21.83 -0.38 12.33
C GLU A 54 21.77 -1.89 12.61
N THR A 55 22.58 -2.66 11.89
CA THR A 55 22.58 -4.12 11.93
C THR A 55 23.90 -4.66 11.36
N ASP A 56 24.36 -5.81 11.86
CA ASP A 56 25.44 -6.60 11.28
C ASP A 56 24.94 -7.67 10.30
N ASN A 57 23.61 -7.85 10.20
CA ASN A 57 22.95 -8.81 9.32
C ASN A 57 21.81 -8.16 8.50
N PRO A 58 22.14 -7.34 7.48
CA PRO A 58 21.15 -6.65 6.63
C PRO A 58 20.19 -7.59 5.91
N GLY A 59 20.62 -8.82 5.62
CA GLY A 59 19.78 -9.85 5.00
C GLY A 59 18.60 -10.24 5.89
N ALA A 60 18.88 -10.56 7.16
CA ALA A 60 17.84 -10.94 8.12
C ALA A 60 16.85 -9.79 8.39
N VAL A 61 17.33 -8.56 8.54
CA VAL A 61 16.46 -7.39 8.71
C VAL A 61 15.59 -7.16 7.47
N SER A 62 16.14 -7.34 6.26
CA SER A 62 15.37 -7.26 5.02
C SER A 62 14.27 -8.32 4.95
N ASP A 63 14.52 -9.55 5.39
CA ASP A 63 13.52 -10.62 5.45
C ASP A 63 12.44 -10.37 6.52
N ALA A 64 12.84 -9.84 7.68
CA ALA A 64 11.92 -9.41 8.73
C ALA A 64 11.01 -8.28 8.24
N LEU A 65 11.54 -7.33 7.47
CA LEU A 65 10.76 -6.26 6.84
C LEU A 65 9.79 -6.80 5.78
N LEU A 66 10.22 -7.75 4.94
CA LEU A 66 9.33 -8.43 4.00
C LEU A 66 8.18 -9.13 4.71
N THR A 67 8.45 -9.72 5.87
CA THR A 67 7.42 -10.33 6.73
C THR A 67 6.40 -9.28 7.19
N GLY A 68 6.86 -8.10 7.63
CA GLY A 68 5.98 -6.97 7.98
C GLY A 68 5.10 -6.51 6.81
N LEU A 69 5.68 -6.36 5.62
CA LEU A 69 4.94 -5.98 4.41
C LEU A 69 3.89 -7.03 4.02
N LYS A 70 4.22 -8.33 4.11
CA LYS A 70 3.27 -9.42 3.86
C LYS A 70 2.16 -9.47 4.90
N LYS A 71 2.46 -9.20 6.18
CA LYS A 71 1.45 -9.06 7.24
C LYS A 71 0.49 -7.93 6.91
N ALA A 72 1.01 -6.74 6.56
CA ALA A 72 0.20 -5.59 6.17
C ALA A 72 -0.76 -5.90 5.01
N GLN A 73 -0.30 -6.64 4.00
CA GLN A 73 -1.11 -7.06 2.85
C GLN A 73 -2.23 -8.04 3.23
N ARG A 74 -1.99 -8.92 4.21
CA ARG A 74 -2.89 -10.03 4.56
C ARG A 74 -3.79 -9.72 5.77
N SER A 75 -3.53 -8.65 6.51
CA SER A 75 -4.34 -8.28 7.68
C SER A 75 -5.79 -7.98 7.29
N SER A 76 -6.72 -8.39 8.15
CA SER A 76 -8.10 -7.92 8.05
C SER A 76 -8.16 -6.40 8.28
N GLU A 77 -9.21 -5.73 7.81
CA GLU A 77 -9.39 -4.30 8.06
C GLU A 77 -9.39 -3.97 9.57
N PHE A 78 -9.96 -4.85 10.39
CA PHE A 78 -9.97 -4.68 11.84
C PHE A 78 -8.55 -4.79 12.43
N ASP A 79 -7.84 -5.88 12.13
CA ASP A 79 -6.49 -6.11 12.66
C ASP A 79 -5.52 -5.02 12.20
N PHE A 80 -5.63 -4.62 10.93
CA PHE A 80 -4.83 -3.55 10.35
C PHE A 80 -5.06 -2.23 11.10
N ASN A 81 -6.31 -1.85 11.29
CA ASN A 81 -6.66 -0.61 11.98
C ASN A 81 -6.28 -0.64 13.46
N TYR A 82 -6.44 -1.78 14.13
CA TYR A 82 -6.02 -1.99 15.51
C TYR A 82 -4.50 -1.84 15.64
N PHE A 83 -3.75 -2.48 14.75
CA PHE A 83 -2.30 -2.43 14.73
C PHE A 83 -1.75 -1.00 14.62
N ILE A 84 -2.28 -0.20 13.69
CA ILE A 84 -1.82 1.19 13.51
C ILE A 84 -2.43 2.18 14.51
N ALA A 85 -3.28 1.75 15.43
CA ALA A 85 -3.96 2.64 16.36
C ALA A 85 -3.01 3.53 17.19
N PRO A 86 -1.85 3.03 17.70
CA PRO A 86 -0.91 3.84 18.47
C PRO A 86 -0.35 5.05 17.70
N VAL A 87 -0.05 4.87 16.41
CA VAL A 87 0.56 5.90 15.54
C VAL A 87 -0.43 6.57 14.60
N ARG A 88 -1.74 6.36 14.78
CA ARG A 88 -2.77 6.82 13.81
C ARG A 88 -2.78 8.33 13.58
N ASN A 89 -2.35 9.11 14.58
CA ASN A 89 -2.32 10.57 14.54
C ASN A 89 -0.89 11.13 14.34
N LEU A 90 0.07 10.30 13.95
CA LEU A 90 1.48 10.69 13.81
C LEU A 90 1.68 11.87 12.85
N VAL A 91 0.95 11.91 11.74
CA VAL A 91 0.95 13.05 10.81
C VAL A 91 -0.47 13.38 10.32
N PRO A 92 -0.72 14.61 9.82
CA PRO A 92 -1.98 14.93 9.16
C PRO A 92 -2.19 14.08 7.90
N ARG A 93 -3.36 13.43 7.79
CA ARG A 93 -3.78 12.62 6.62
C ARG A 93 -2.74 11.55 6.22
N PRO A 94 -2.44 10.60 7.12
CA PRO A 94 -1.38 9.63 6.89
C PRO A 94 -1.76 8.59 5.82
N ASN A 95 -0.74 8.04 5.16
CA ASN A 95 -0.88 6.80 4.42
C ASN A 95 -0.88 5.63 5.42
N ILE A 96 -1.97 4.87 5.40
CA ILE A 96 -2.20 3.81 6.39
C ILE A 96 -1.18 2.67 6.29
N TYR A 97 -0.63 2.38 5.11
CA TYR A 97 0.42 1.36 4.95
C TYR A 97 1.77 1.85 5.43
N SER A 98 2.07 3.13 5.19
CA SER A 98 3.27 3.74 5.75
C SER A 98 3.20 3.77 7.27
N LEU A 99 2.03 4.06 7.85
CA LEU A 99 1.82 3.90 9.31
C LEU A 99 2.01 2.46 9.77
N TYR A 100 1.47 1.48 9.05
CA TYR A 100 1.62 0.07 9.40
C TYR A 100 3.09 -0.32 9.45
N ILE A 101 3.86 0.03 8.43
CA ILE A 101 5.28 -0.32 8.38
C ILE A 101 6.09 0.49 9.39
N THR A 102 5.73 1.75 9.65
CA THR A 102 6.33 2.54 10.75
C THR A 102 6.09 1.85 12.10
N GLN A 103 4.85 1.46 12.41
CA GLN A 103 4.53 0.71 13.62
C GLN A 103 5.28 -0.62 13.68
N TYR A 104 5.38 -1.34 12.56
CA TYR A 104 6.12 -2.60 12.51
C TYR A 104 7.60 -2.42 12.84
N ILE A 105 8.22 -1.34 12.36
CA ILE A 105 9.61 -0.99 12.71
C ILE A 105 9.70 -0.71 14.22
N LEU A 106 8.83 0.14 14.75
CA LEU A 106 8.84 0.59 16.15
C LEU A 106 8.46 -0.50 17.16
N GLU A 107 7.74 -1.54 16.75
CA GLU A 107 7.25 -2.58 17.66
C GLU A 107 8.02 -3.90 17.51
N PHE A 108 8.35 -4.30 16.27
CA PHE A 108 8.98 -5.59 16.00
C PHE A 108 10.45 -5.47 15.61
N LEU A 109 10.79 -4.62 14.64
CA LEU A 109 12.19 -4.56 14.19
C LEU A 109 13.12 -4.00 15.27
N ILE A 110 12.68 -3.03 16.07
CA ILE A 110 13.49 -2.51 17.18
C ILE A 110 13.88 -3.59 18.21
N ASN A 111 13.11 -4.68 18.28
CA ASN A 111 13.34 -5.80 19.19
C ASN A 111 13.86 -7.05 18.46
N ASP A 112 14.16 -6.98 17.16
CA ASP A 112 14.69 -8.11 16.40
C ASP A 112 16.15 -8.37 16.82
N PRO A 113 16.55 -9.62 17.08
CA PRO A 113 17.92 -9.93 17.51
C PRO A 113 19.01 -9.59 16.49
N ASN A 114 18.64 -9.36 15.22
CA ASN A 114 19.56 -8.92 14.18
C ASN A 114 19.61 -7.39 14.05
N VAL A 115 18.81 -6.65 14.80
CA VAL A 115 18.85 -5.18 14.83
C VAL A 115 19.67 -4.74 16.04
N ILE A 116 20.69 -3.92 15.78
CA ILE A 116 21.54 -3.33 16.82
C ILE A 116 20.83 -2.13 17.43
N GLU A 117 20.31 -1.24 16.58
CA GLU A 117 19.62 -0.02 17.01
C GLU A 117 18.70 0.51 15.90
N VAL A 118 17.62 1.20 16.31
CA VAL A 118 16.73 1.95 15.42
C VAL A 118 16.83 3.44 15.76
N TYR A 119 17.25 4.25 14.80
CA TYR A 119 17.43 5.69 14.95
C TYR A 119 16.32 6.50 14.28
N GLY A 120 16.13 7.71 14.81
CA GLY A 120 15.17 8.69 14.30
C GLY A 120 13.89 8.73 15.12
N THR A 121 13.15 9.83 14.99
CA THR A 121 11.81 9.98 15.55
C THR A 121 10.79 9.19 14.73
N ASP A 122 9.65 8.84 15.34
CA ASP A 122 8.53 8.19 14.65
C ASP A 122 8.15 8.90 13.34
N GLU A 123 8.15 10.24 13.34
CA GLU A 123 7.82 11.05 12.17
C GLU A 123 8.89 10.97 11.08
N GLU A 124 10.18 10.91 11.44
CA GLU A 124 11.28 10.75 10.48
C GLU A 124 11.26 9.37 9.82
N ILE A 125 11.04 8.32 10.63
CA ILE A 125 10.87 6.95 10.14
C ILE A 125 9.68 6.90 9.19
N TYR A 126 8.54 7.47 9.59
CA TYR A 126 7.35 7.55 8.74
C TYR A 126 7.63 8.28 7.43
N LYS A 127 8.35 9.42 7.44
CA LYS A 127 8.67 10.18 6.22
C LYS A 127 9.49 9.35 5.22
N ILE A 128 10.45 8.57 5.71
CA ILE A 128 11.28 7.70 4.86
C ILE A 128 10.43 6.58 4.26
N VAL A 129 9.61 5.91 5.08
CA VAL A 129 8.69 4.87 4.62
C VAL A 129 7.70 5.45 3.59
N GLU A 130 7.07 6.58 3.89
CA GLU A 130 6.08 7.22 3.04
C GLU A 130 6.67 7.66 1.70
N LYS A 131 7.91 8.15 1.67
CA LYS A 131 8.62 8.48 0.43
C LYS A 131 8.68 7.28 -0.52
N ILE A 132 8.99 6.08 -0.01
CA ILE A 132 9.05 4.86 -0.83
C ILE A 132 7.67 4.45 -1.34
N PHE A 133 6.66 4.46 -0.47
CA PHE A 133 5.28 4.12 -0.85
C PHE A 133 4.70 5.10 -1.88
N SER A 134 4.88 6.40 -1.66
CA SER A 134 4.45 7.44 -2.60
C SER A 134 5.12 7.29 -3.96
N GLN A 135 6.44 7.06 -4.01
CA GLN A 135 7.15 6.83 -5.27
C GLN A 135 6.64 5.58 -6.02
N ALA A 136 6.40 4.48 -5.30
CA ALA A 136 5.85 3.26 -5.88
C ALA A 136 4.43 3.49 -6.41
N SER A 137 3.57 4.18 -5.65
CA SER A 137 2.20 4.52 -6.06
C SER A 137 2.18 5.38 -7.31
N MET A 138 2.96 6.46 -7.34
CA MET A 138 3.02 7.37 -8.49
C MET A 138 3.47 6.65 -9.77
N LYS A 139 4.48 5.78 -9.65
CA LYS A 139 4.97 4.97 -10.78
C LYS A 139 3.91 3.99 -11.26
N PHE A 140 3.26 3.27 -10.34
CA PHE A 140 2.20 2.32 -10.66
C PHE A 140 0.99 2.99 -11.32
N GLU A 141 0.51 4.10 -10.77
CA GLU A 141 -0.60 4.88 -11.33
C GLU A 141 -0.29 5.45 -12.73
N LYS A 142 0.99 5.76 -12.99
CA LYS A 142 1.42 6.16 -14.34
C LYS A 142 1.35 4.98 -15.31
N GLU A 143 1.91 3.83 -14.92
CA GLU A 143 1.90 2.61 -15.73
C GLU A 143 0.47 2.14 -16.02
N GLU A 144 -0.41 2.19 -15.01
CA GLU A 144 -1.82 1.86 -15.15
C GLU A 144 -2.56 2.80 -16.10
N ARG A 145 -2.35 4.12 -15.98
CA ARG A 145 -2.95 5.09 -16.90
C ARG A 145 -2.54 4.83 -18.35
N GLU A 146 -1.29 4.45 -18.59
CA GLU A 146 -0.83 4.08 -19.92
C GLU A 146 -1.54 2.82 -20.44
N VAL A 147 -1.75 1.80 -19.59
CA VAL A 147 -2.50 0.59 -19.95
C VAL A 147 -3.96 0.90 -20.25
N VAL A 148 -4.63 1.68 -19.40
CA VAL A 148 -6.03 2.08 -19.61
C VAL A 148 -6.18 2.91 -20.89
N ALA A 149 -5.22 3.81 -21.16
CA ALA A 149 -5.20 4.56 -22.41
C ALA A 149 -5.07 3.65 -23.63
N GLN A 150 -4.24 2.61 -23.57
CA GLN A 150 -4.14 1.62 -24.66
C GLN A 150 -5.46 0.88 -24.89
N LEU A 151 -6.14 0.44 -23.82
CA LEU A 151 -7.43 -0.24 -23.93
C LEU A 151 -8.53 0.66 -24.50
N ALA A 152 -8.52 1.96 -24.17
CA ALA A 152 -9.51 2.91 -24.67
C ALA A 152 -9.49 3.06 -26.21
N HIS A 153 -8.38 2.72 -26.87
CA HIS A 153 -8.31 2.71 -28.34
C HIS A 153 -9.09 1.54 -28.94
N ASN A 154 -9.34 0.48 -28.18
CA ASN A 154 -10.09 -0.68 -28.63
C ASN A 154 -11.58 -0.53 -28.31
N LYS A 155 -12.35 -0.03 -29.28
CA LYS A 155 -13.80 0.21 -29.13
C LYS A 155 -14.64 -1.04 -28.88
N SER A 156 -14.10 -2.24 -29.09
CA SER A 156 -14.82 -3.49 -28.80
C SER A 156 -14.77 -3.90 -27.32
N LEU A 157 -13.85 -3.33 -26.53
CA LEU A 157 -13.72 -3.62 -25.10
C LEU A 157 -14.49 -2.58 -24.29
N VAL A 158 -15.54 -3.03 -23.59
CA VAL A 158 -16.37 -2.18 -22.73
C VAL A 158 -15.79 -2.18 -21.32
N PRO A 159 -15.43 -1.02 -20.72
CA PRO A 159 -14.94 -0.96 -19.35
C PRO A 159 -15.86 -1.66 -18.35
N GLY A 160 -15.30 -2.58 -17.57
CA GLY A 160 -16.05 -3.41 -16.60
C GLY A 160 -16.70 -4.66 -17.22
N SER A 161 -16.54 -4.93 -18.51
CA SER A 161 -16.83 -6.26 -19.06
C SER A 161 -15.75 -7.26 -18.67
N ARG A 162 -16.09 -8.54 -18.65
CA ARG A 162 -15.12 -9.61 -18.38
C ARG A 162 -13.94 -9.59 -19.35
N ASP A 163 -14.20 -9.34 -20.63
CA ASP A 163 -13.14 -9.28 -21.65
C ASP A 163 -12.22 -8.07 -21.45
N TYR A 164 -12.78 -6.93 -21.01
CA TYR A 164 -11.99 -5.76 -20.64
C TYR A 164 -11.12 -6.02 -19.41
N GLU A 165 -11.66 -6.69 -18.39
CA GLU A 165 -10.92 -7.04 -17.18
C GLU A 165 -9.76 -8.01 -17.46
N ILE A 166 -9.98 -9.01 -18.31
CA ILE A 166 -8.94 -9.93 -18.76
C ILE A 166 -7.84 -9.17 -19.52
N ALA A 167 -8.23 -8.34 -20.50
CA ALA A 167 -7.28 -7.55 -21.28
C ALA A 167 -6.49 -6.55 -20.42
N LEU A 168 -7.15 -5.93 -19.43
CA LEU A 168 -6.51 -5.04 -18.45
C LEU A 168 -5.49 -5.81 -17.62
N GLU A 169 -5.83 -6.98 -17.11
CA GLU A 169 -4.90 -7.78 -16.32
C GLU A 169 -3.69 -8.23 -17.15
N GLU A 170 -3.89 -8.70 -18.38
CA GLU A 170 -2.81 -9.12 -19.29
C GLU A 170 -1.85 -7.96 -19.63
N LEU A 171 -2.38 -6.80 -19.97
CA LEU A 171 -1.56 -5.62 -20.28
C LEU A 171 -0.84 -5.10 -19.03
N MET A 172 -1.49 -5.13 -17.86
CA MET A 172 -0.83 -4.80 -16.60
C MET A 172 0.33 -5.75 -16.32
N ARG A 173 0.17 -7.06 -16.51
CA ARG A 173 1.26 -8.05 -16.37
C ARG A 173 2.42 -7.75 -17.31
N LYS A 174 2.12 -7.45 -18.57
CA LYS A 174 3.14 -7.12 -19.58
C LYS A 174 3.89 -5.82 -19.25
N LYS A 175 3.20 -4.83 -18.71
CA LYS A 175 3.76 -3.49 -18.44
C LYS A 175 4.49 -3.40 -17.10
N VAL A 176 3.92 -4.02 -16.07
CA VAL A 176 4.33 -3.87 -14.66
C VAL A 176 5.07 -5.11 -14.13
N GLY A 177 4.93 -6.25 -14.80
CA GLY A 177 5.47 -7.54 -14.39
C GLY A 177 4.41 -8.47 -13.80
N GLU A 178 4.79 -9.72 -13.53
CA GLU A 178 3.88 -10.70 -12.93
C GLU A 178 3.49 -10.31 -11.50
N PRO A 179 2.20 -10.36 -11.13
CA PRO A 179 1.76 -10.14 -9.77
C PRO A 179 2.32 -11.24 -8.86
N GLN A 180 2.63 -10.90 -7.61
CA GLN A 180 2.98 -11.92 -6.65
C GLN A 180 1.82 -12.88 -6.44
N LYS A 181 2.08 -14.20 -6.54
CA LYS A 181 1.15 -15.21 -6.05
C LYS A 181 1.03 -15.01 -4.55
N VAL A 182 -0.14 -14.61 -4.08
CA VAL A 182 -0.47 -14.69 -2.66
C VAL A 182 -0.48 -16.18 -2.35
N SER A 183 0.63 -16.70 -1.80
CA SER A 183 0.67 -18.05 -1.27
C SER A 183 -0.26 -18.09 -0.06
N SER A 184 -1.50 -18.52 -0.31
CA SER A 184 -2.41 -19.00 0.73
C SER A 184 -1.74 -20.22 1.34
N HIS A 185 -1.21 -20.08 2.54
CA HIS A 185 -0.89 -21.21 3.43
C HIS A 185 -1.82 -21.05 4.62
#